data_AF-A0A0C3D1R8-F1
#
_entry.id   AF-A0A0C3D1R8-F1
#
_cell.length_a   1.000
_cell.length_b   1.000
_cell.length_c   1.000
_cell.angle_alpha   90.00
_cell.angle_beta   90.00
_cell.angle_gamma   90.00
#
_symmetry.space_group_name_H-M   'P 1'
#
loop_
_entity.id
_entity.type
_entity.pdbx_description
1 polymer ?
#
loop_
_entity_poly.entity_id
_entity_poly.type
_entity_poly.pdbx_seq_one_letter_code
_entity_poly.pdbx_strand_id
1 'polypeptide(L)'
;MAEPINLTTVLLSLATVAFQSSVALFKTVQSFRYHPKCIHELGEELEALSGVLGSLVETISATTDVDLLALEVPLLRCGKVCREFEQEIIKCSSWSSSNRTSFRDWTKLKYIEDDIYSFR
;
A
#
# COMPACT_ATOMS: atom_id res chain seq x y z
N MET A 1 -20.80 15.79 26.54
CA MET A 1 -20.07 16.77 25.73
C MET A 1 -19.14 15.96 24.83
N ALA A 2 -19.49 15.80 23.56
CA ALA A 2 -18.64 15.10 22.60
C ALA A 2 -17.59 16.10 22.13
N GLU A 3 -16.31 15.82 22.35
CA GLU A 3 -15.22 16.62 21.80
C GLU A 3 -15.35 16.67 20.27
N PRO A 4 -15.18 17.85 19.65
CA PRO A 4 -15.11 17.91 18.21
C PRO A 4 -13.91 17.08 17.77
N ILE A 5 -14.17 16.06 16.95
CA ILE A 5 -13.11 15.33 16.28
C ILE A 5 -12.39 16.36 15.41
N ASN A 6 -11.19 16.77 15.82
CA ASN A 6 -10.36 17.66 15.02
C ASN A 6 -10.10 16.94 13.69
N LEU A 7 -10.62 17.48 12.59
CA LEU A 7 -10.54 16.86 11.27
C LEU A 7 -9.10 16.60 10.84
N THR A 8 -8.16 17.43 11.29
CA THR A 8 -6.70 17.22 11.13
C THR A 8 -6.24 15.91 11.76
N THR A 9 -6.80 15.51 12.89
CA THR A 9 -6.49 14.23 13.56
C THR A 9 -6.96 13.04 12.74
N VAL A 10 -8.15 13.12 12.13
CA VAL A 10 -8.67 12.07 11.23
C VAL A 10 -7.76 11.93 10.02
N LEU A 11 -7.46 13.04 9.36
CA LEU A 11 -6.61 13.03 8.17
C LEU A 11 -5.20 12.50 8.48
N LEU A 12 -4.60 12.94 9.58
CA LEU A 12 -3.30 12.46 10.03
C LEU A 12 -3.32 10.95 10.29
N SER A 13 -4.40 10.44 10.90
CA SER A 13 -4.55 9.00 11.14
C SER A 13 -4.64 8.22 9.84
N LEU A 14 -5.38 8.72 8.85
CA LEU A 14 -5.51 8.08 7.54
C LEU A 14 -4.19 8.10 6.77
N ALA A 15 -3.48 9.23 6.78
CA ALA A 15 -2.15 9.35 6.17
C ALA A 15 -1.16 8.36 6.80
N THR A 16 -1.17 8.25 8.13
CA THR A 16 -0.32 7.32 8.87
C THR A 16 -0.67 5.88 8.54
N VAL A 17 -1.95 5.53 8.48
CA VAL A 17 -2.41 4.19 8.09
C VAL A 17 -2.00 3.86 6.66
N ALA A 18 -2.16 4.78 5.71
CA ALA A 18 -1.74 4.60 4.33
C ALA A 18 -0.22 4.36 4.24
N PHE A 19 0.57 5.20 4.90
CA PHE A 19 2.03 5.08 4.96
C PHE A 19 2.49 3.75 5.55
N GLN A 20 1.97 3.35 6.72
CA GLN A 20 2.35 2.09 7.34
C GLN A 20 1.98 0.88 6.46
N SER A 21 0.84 0.96 5.79
CA SER A 21 0.36 -0.11 4.90
C SER A 21 1.21 -0.20 3.63
N SER A 22 1.65 0.92 3.06
CA SER A 22 2.55 0.91 1.89
C SER A 22 3.92 0.36 2.26
N VAL A 23 4.46 0.71 3.43
CA VAL A 23 5.73 0.18 3.94
C VAL A 23 5.65 -1.33 4.21
N ALA A 24 4.53 -1.81 4.76
CA ALA A 24 4.32 -3.24 4.99
C ALA A 24 4.31 -4.03 3.66
N LEU A 25 3.52 -3.56 2.69
CA LEU A 25 3.48 -4.11 1.34
C LEU A 25 4.85 -4.11 0.66
N PHE A 26 5.61 -3.00 0.72
CA PHE A 26 6.96 -2.90 0.20
C PHE A 26 7.90 -3.94 0.79
N LYS A 27 7.90 -4.10 2.11
CA LYS A 27 8.72 -5.12 2.80
C LYS A 27 8.32 -6.54 2.39
N THR A 28 7.02 -6.79 2.25
CA THR A 28 6.50 -8.08 1.79
C THR A 28 6.99 -8.37 0.36
N VAL A 29 6.93 -7.39 -0.55
CA VAL A 29 7.43 -7.50 -1.93
C VAL A 29 8.96 -7.71 -1.98
N GLN A 30 9.72 -7.03 -1.11
CA GLN A 30 11.16 -7.22 -1.03
C GLN A 30 11.58 -8.57 -0.45
N SER A 31 10.72 -9.25 0.31
CA SER A 31 11.05 -10.55 0.91
C SER A 31 11.21 -11.69 -0.11
N PHE A 32 10.74 -11.50 -1.35
CA PHE A 32 10.83 -12.50 -2.42
C PHE A 32 12.26 -12.60 -2.95
N ARG A 33 12.87 -13.80 -2.87
CA ARG A 33 14.28 -14.04 -3.25
C ARG A 33 14.59 -14.00 -4.76
N TYR A 34 13.58 -14.15 -5.61
CA TYR A 34 13.74 -14.08 -7.06
C TYR A 34 12.94 -12.87 -7.54
N HIS A 35 13.62 -11.88 -8.10
CA HIS A 35 13.01 -10.66 -8.61
C HIS A 35 12.93 -10.71 -10.13
N PRO A 36 11.81 -11.21 -10.71
CA PRO A 36 11.44 -10.82 -12.05
C PRO A 36 11.34 -9.30 -12.11
N LYS A 37 11.67 -8.73 -13.26
CA LYS A 37 11.68 -7.28 -13.49
C LYS A 37 10.45 -6.56 -12.93
N CYS A 38 9.26 -7.15 -13.08
CA CYS A 38 7.99 -6.63 -12.58
C CYS A 38 7.89 -6.51 -11.04
N ILE A 39 8.51 -7.42 -10.28
CA ILE A 39 8.56 -7.31 -8.80
C ILE A 39 9.51 -6.18 -8.39
N HIS A 40 10.61 -5.99 -9.13
CA HIS A 40 11.53 -4.89 -8.89
C HIS A 40 10.87 -3.54 -9.19
N GLU A 41 10.24 -3.39 -10.36
CA GLU A 41 9.47 -2.19 -10.75
C GLU A 41 8.38 -1.88 -9.71
N LEU A 42 7.60 -2.88 -9.27
CA LEU A 42 6.63 -2.69 -8.20
C LEU A 42 7.28 -2.24 -6.88
N GLY A 43 8.46 -2.78 -6.55
CA GLY A 43 9.23 -2.37 -5.38
C GLY A 43 9.61 -0.89 -5.43
N GLU A 44 10.12 -0.41 -6.57
CA GLU A 44 10.47 1.00 -6.79
C GLU A 44 9.24 1.92 -6.65
N GLU A 45 8.11 1.54 -7.25
CA GLU A 45 6.85 2.29 -7.12
C GLU A 45 6.34 2.35 -5.67
N LEU A 46 6.44 1.25 -4.93
CA LEU A 46 6.04 1.20 -3.51
C LEU A 46 6.98 1.98 -2.60
N GLU A 47 8.27 2.02 -2.92
CA GLU A 47 9.25 2.86 -2.23
C GLU A 47 8.91 4.34 -2.42
N ALA A 48 8.68 4.76 -3.67
CA ALA A 48 8.28 6.12 -4.02
C ALA A 48 6.96 6.51 -3.32
N LEU A 49 5.95 5.64 -3.36
CA LEU A 49 4.67 5.85 -2.69
C LEU A 49 4.86 6.03 -1.17
N SER A 50 5.67 5.17 -0.55
CA SER A 50 5.96 5.25 0.89
C SER A 50 6.68 6.55 1.24
N GLY A 51 7.61 7.02 0.40
CA GLY A 51 8.28 8.30 0.55
C GLY A 51 7.29 9.47 0.53
N VAL A 52 6.41 9.53 -0.47
CA VAL A 52 5.39 10.58 -0.59
C VAL A 52 4.42 10.57 0.60
N LEU A 53 3.95 9.40 1.02
CA LEU A 53 3.05 9.28 2.17
C LEU A 53 3.73 9.66 3.48
N GLY A 54 5.03 9.35 3.65
CA GLY A 54 5.83 9.78 4.79
C GLY A 54 5.94 11.30 4.87
N SER A 55 6.34 11.96 3.76
CA SER A 55 6.39 13.42 3.69
C SER A 55 5.02 14.07 3.90
N LEU A 56 3.94 13.43 3.46
CA LEU A 56 2.57 13.91 3.70
C LEU A 56 2.19 13.85 5.19
N VAL A 57 2.56 12.77 5.90
CA VAL A 57 2.35 12.67 7.35
C VAL A 57 3.08 13.78 8.10
N GLU A 58 4.34 14.04 7.75
CA GLU A 58 5.13 15.14 8.32
C GLU A 58 4.48 16.50 8.04
N THR A 59 4.01 16.71 6.81
CA THR A 59 3.33 17.94 6.39
C THR A 59 2.05 18.17 7.19
N ILE A 60 1.15 17.19 7.26
CA ILE A 60 -0.11 17.30 8.01
C ILE A 60 0.16 17.55 9.51
N SER A 61 1.23 16.97 10.05
CA SER A 61 1.62 17.17 11.45
C SER A 61 2.18 18.56 11.73
N ALA A 62 2.84 19.18 10.74
CA ALA A 62 3.50 20.47 10.87
C ALA A 62 2.60 21.66 10.51
N THR A 63 1.55 21.46 9.70
CA THR A 63 0.70 22.54 9.20
C THR A 63 -0.71 22.50 9.78
N THR A 64 -1.20 23.62 10.33
CA THR A 64 -2.57 23.77 10.82
C THR A 64 -3.52 24.51 9.86
N ASP A 65 -2.99 25.20 8.83
CA ASP A 65 -3.77 26.12 7.96
C ASP A 65 -4.01 25.61 6.53
N VAL A 66 -3.60 24.38 6.20
CA VAL A 66 -3.82 23.81 4.86
C VAL A 66 -5.04 22.89 4.89
N ASP A 67 -6.07 23.23 4.10
CA ASP A 67 -7.20 22.34 3.88
C ASP A 67 -6.78 21.18 2.97
N LEU A 68 -6.70 20.00 3.57
CA LEU A 68 -6.35 18.74 2.91
C LEU A 68 -7.48 17.71 3.01
N LEU A 69 -8.73 18.14 3.33
CA LEU A 69 -9.87 17.22 3.48
C LEU A 69 -10.15 16.40 2.22
N ALA A 70 -9.83 16.94 1.03
CA ALA A 70 -9.94 16.22 -0.23
C ALA A 70 -9.10 14.91 -0.27
N LEU A 71 -8.10 14.77 0.60
CA LEU A 71 -7.26 13.57 0.70
C LEU A 71 -7.85 12.47 1.59
N GLU A 72 -8.94 12.73 2.32
CA GLU A 72 -9.54 11.74 3.24
C GLU A 72 -9.88 10.42 2.53
N VAL A 73 -10.69 10.49 1.46
CA VAL A 73 -11.10 9.30 0.68
C VAL A 73 -9.91 8.66 -0.06
N PRO A 74 -9.02 9.41 -0.73
CA PRO A 74 -7.79 8.86 -1.32
C PRO A 74 -6.92 8.09 -0.32
N LEU A 75 -6.66 8.65 0.87
CA LEU A 75 -5.79 8.02 1.87
C LEU A 75 -6.43 6.76 2.47
N LEU A 76 -7.74 6.81 2.75
CA LEU A 76 -8.48 5.64 3.20
C LEU A 76 -8.38 4.49 2.18
N ARG A 77 -8.59 4.79 0.89
CA ARG A 77 -8.49 3.79 -0.19
C ARG A 77 -7.06 3.30 -0.36
N CYS A 78 -6.08 4.18 -0.32
CA CYS A 78 -4.66 3.81 -0.44
C CYS A 78 -4.27 2.81 0.65
N GLY A 79 -4.55 3.13 1.92
CA GLY A 79 -4.26 2.22 3.03
C GLY A 79 -4.98 0.88 2.91
N LYS A 80 -6.26 0.90 2.51
CA LYS A 80 -7.04 -0.32 2.27
C LYS A 80 -6.43 -1.19 1.17
N VAL A 81 -6.17 -0.62 -0.01
CA VAL A 81 -5.63 -1.35 -1.16
C VAL A 81 -4.23 -1.90 -0.86
N CYS A 82 -3.36 -1.14 -0.20
CA CYS A 82 -2.04 -1.64 0.19
C CYS A 82 -2.14 -2.86 1.12
N ARG A 83 -3.04 -2.84 2.11
CA ARG A 83 -3.27 -3.99 3.01
C ARG A 83 -3.88 -5.18 2.31
N GLU A 84 -4.91 -4.97 1.50
CA GLU A 84 -5.57 -6.05 0.76
C GLU A 84 -4.58 -6.72 -0.20
N PHE A 85 -3.77 -5.92 -0.90
CA PHE A 85 -2.75 -6.45 -1.80
C PHE A 85 -1.68 -7.23 -1.03
N GLU A 86 -1.18 -6.71 0.09
CA GLU A 86 -0.22 -7.42 0.94
C GLU A 86 -0.78 -8.79 1.37
N GLN A 87 -2.04 -8.82 1.81
CA GLN A 87 -2.70 -10.06 2.23
C GLN A 87 -2.82 -11.06 1.09
N GLU A 88 -3.17 -10.62 -0.12
CA GLU A 88 -3.24 -11.51 -1.29
C GLU A 88 -1.87 -12.07 -1.66
N ILE A 89 -0.81 -11.27 -1.59
CA ILE A 89 0.57 -11.72 -1.81
C ILE A 89 0.97 -12.77 -0.76
N ILE A 90 0.68 -12.54 0.51
CA ILE A 90 0.96 -13.48 1.61
C ILE A 90 0.18 -14.78 1.41
N LYS A 91 -1.13 -14.72 1.14
CA LYS A 91 -1.97 -15.91 0.89
C LYS A 91 -1.41 -16.74 -0.26
N CYS A 92 -1.11 -16.10 -1.39
CA CYS A 92 -0.49 -16.74 -2.55
C CYS A 92 0.83 -17.43 -2.17
N SER A 93 1.66 -16.81 -1.34
CA SER A 93 2.93 -17.38 -0.90
C SER A 93 2.78 -18.59 0.03
N SER A 94 1.76 -18.58 0.89
CA SER A 94 1.53 -19.60 1.94
C SER A 94 1.05 -20.95 1.40
N TRP A 95 0.41 -20.98 0.23
CA TRP A 95 -0.11 -22.22 -0.36
C TRP A 95 0.98 -23.10 -0.98
N SER A 96 2.21 -22.59 -1.09
CA SER A 96 3.38 -23.34 -1.56
C SER A 96 4.02 -24.11 -0.39
N SER A 97 3.58 -25.34 -0.15
CA SER A 97 4.07 -26.24 0.91
C SER A 97 5.54 -26.71 0.75
N SER A 98 6.36 -26.00 -0.02
CA SER A 98 7.73 -26.40 -0.33
C SER A 98 8.70 -25.22 -0.28
N ASN A 99 8.91 -24.66 0.91
CA ASN A 99 10.10 -23.90 1.36
C ASN A 99 10.74 -22.86 0.39
N ARG A 100 9.99 -22.40 -0.60
CA ARG A 100 10.36 -21.39 -1.59
C ARG A 100 9.05 -20.71 -1.91
N THR A 101 8.92 -19.45 -1.51
CA THR A 101 7.91 -18.52 -2.04
C THR A 101 8.07 -18.48 -3.56
N SER A 102 7.44 -19.43 -4.24
CA SER A 102 7.73 -19.71 -5.63
C SER A 102 6.87 -18.77 -6.48
N PHE A 103 7.53 -18.08 -7.39
CA PHE A 103 7.02 -17.17 -8.41
C PHE A 103 5.78 -17.66 -9.20
N ARG A 104 5.43 -18.95 -9.11
CA ARG A 104 4.25 -19.56 -9.75
C ARG A 104 2.92 -18.99 -9.25
N ASP A 105 2.89 -18.42 -8.05
CA ASP A 105 1.67 -17.79 -7.52
C ASP A 105 1.58 -16.29 -7.89
N TRP A 106 2.70 -15.63 -8.19
CA TRP A 106 2.72 -14.26 -8.74
C TRP A 106 2.20 -14.21 -10.18
N THR A 107 2.49 -15.24 -10.98
CA THR A 107 1.96 -15.37 -12.34
C THR A 107 0.44 -15.54 -12.38
N LYS A 108 -0.17 -16.10 -11.33
CA LYS A 108 -1.65 -16.13 -11.17
C LYS A 108 -2.22 -14.75 -10.83
N LEU A 109 -1.56 -13.99 -9.95
CA LEU A 109 -1.93 -12.59 -9.68
C LEU A 109 -1.89 -11.75 -10.96
N LYS A 110 -0.85 -11.92 -11.79
CA LYS A 110 -0.73 -11.22 -13.08
C LYS A 110 -1.81 -11.64 -14.09
N TYR A 111 -2.24 -12.90 -14.07
CA TYR A 111 -3.36 -13.37 -14.91
C TYR A 111 -4.69 -12.70 -14.55
N ILE A 112 -4.88 -12.33 -13.28
CA ILE A 112 -6.04 -11.55 -12.81
C ILE A 112 -5.90 -10.07 -13.21
N GLU A 113 -4.67 -9.54 -13.23
CA GLU A 113 -4.40 -8.16 -13.68
C GLU A 113 -4.65 -7.98 -15.19
N ASP A 114 -4.25 -8.94 -16.02
CA ASP A 114 -4.51 -8.93 -17.48
C ASP A 114 -6.02 -8.88 -17.79
N ASP A 115 -6.85 -9.53 -16.96
CA ASP A 115 -8.31 -9.48 -17.06
C ASP A 115 -8.88 -8.09 -16.70
N ILE A 116 -8.20 -7.33 -15.84
CA ILE A 116 -8.60 -5.96 -15.47
C ILE A 116 -8.22 -4.95 -16.57
N TYR A 117 -7.14 -5.17 -17.32
CA TYR A 117 -6.81 -4.34 -18.49
C TYR A 117 -7.76 -4.56 -19.68
N SER A 118 -8.62 -5.58 -19.65
CA SER A 118 -9.70 -5.78 -20.64
C SER A 118 -10.84 -4.76 -20.54
N PHE A 119 -10.86 -3.95 -19.47
CA PHE A 119 -11.88 -2.92 -19.23
C PHE A 119 -11.53 -1.52 -19.79
N ARG A 120 -10.46 -1.37 -20.58
CA ARG A 120 -10.15 -0.11 -21.27
C ARG A 120 -10.92 0.09 -22.57
#